data_AF-A0A447QNN6-F1
#
_entry.id   AF-A0A447QNN6-F1
#
_cell.length_a   1.000
_cell.length_b   1.000
_cell.length_c   1.000
_cell.angle_alpha   90.00
_cell.angle_beta   90.00
_cell.angle_gamma   90.00
#
_symmetry.space_group_name_H-M   'P 1'
#
loop_
_entity.id
_entity.type
_entity.pdbx_description
1 polymer ?
#
loop_
_entity_poly.entity_id
_entity_poly.type
_entity_poly.pdbx_seq_one_letter_code
_entity_poly.pdbx_strand_id
1 'polypeptide(L)'
;MTMPERVALTMAMRDSGTVLDWKSLDLNGPVVDKHSTGGVGDVTSLMLGPMVAACGGYVPMISGRGLGHTGGTLDKLEAIPGFNIFPDDAAFRKIIKEVGVAIIGQTSSLAPADKRFYARAILPPPWTLFR
;
A
#
# COMPACT_ATOMS: atom_id res chain seq x y z
N MET A 1 14.07 19.68 6.93
CA MET A 1 13.93 19.61 5.46
C MET A 1 12.93 20.65 4.98
N THR A 2 13.33 21.44 4.01
CA THR A 2 12.50 22.40 3.26
C THR A 2 11.51 21.67 2.34
N MET A 3 10.57 22.40 1.73
CA MET A 3 9.62 21.77 0.78
C MET A 3 10.31 21.15 -0.44
N PRO A 4 11.27 21.81 -1.12
CA PRO A 4 11.99 21.21 -2.24
C PRO A 4 12.72 19.92 -1.87
N GLU A 5 13.37 19.89 -0.71
CA GLU A 5 14.08 18.70 -0.23
C GLU A 5 13.13 17.53 0.03
N ARG A 6 11.94 17.79 0.61
CA ARG A 6 10.93 16.76 0.85
C ARG A 6 10.41 16.15 -0.45
N VAL A 7 10.12 16.99 -1.45
CA VAL A 7 9.68 16.52 -2.77
C VAL A 7 10.78 15.69 -3.44
N ALA A 8 12.02 16.16 -3.44
CA ALA A 8 13.15 15.44 -4.03
C ALA A 8 13.35 14.06 -3.37
N LEU A 9 13.27 13.99 -2.03
CA LEU A 9 13.40 12.73 -1.31
C LEU A 9 12.26 11.75 -1.66
N THR A 10 11.01 12.20 -1.62
CA THR A 10 9.85 11.36 -1.93
C THR A 10 9.89 10.82 -3.36
N MET A 11 10.27 11.67 -4.32
CA MET A 11 10.38 11.27 -5.73
C MET A 11 11.51 10.26 -5.94
N ALA A 12 12.68 10.49 -5.33
CA ALA A 12 13.80 9.55 -5.40
C ALA A 12 13.46 8.19 -4.74
N MET A 13 12.69 8.20 -3.65
CA MET A 13 12.20 6.96 -3.01
C MET A 13 11.20 6.22 -3.90
N ARG A 14 10.23 6.92 -4.49
CA ARG A 14 9.27 6.35 -5.44
C ARG A 14 9.98 5.71 -6.64
N ASP A 15 10.95 6.42 -7.22
CA ASP A 15 11.65 6.01 -8.44
C ASP A 15 12.74 4.95 -8.20
N SER A 16 12.97 4.56 -6.95
CA SER A 16 13.94 3.51 -6.61
C SER A 16 13.51 2.09 -7.02
N GLY A 17 12.26 1.92 -7.45
CA GLY A 17 11.69 0.63 -7.83
C GLY A 17 10.64 0.74 -8.92
N THR A 18 9.74 -0.24 -8.98
CA THR A 18 8.64 -0.24 -9.96
C THR A 18 7.69 0.92 -9.69
N VAL A 19 7.38 1.69 -10.73
CA VAL A 19 6.32 2.71 -10.69
C VAL A 19 5.09 2.15 -11.40
N LEU A 20 3.99 2.04 -10.68
CA LEU A 20 2.74 1.56 -11.25
C LEU A 20 2.10 2.64 -12.11
N ASP A 21 1.85 2.31 -13.38
CA ASP A 21 1.04 3.13 -14.29
C ASP A 21 -0.28 2.43 -14.59
N TRP A 22 -1.36 3.20 -14.49
CA TRP A 22 -2.74 2.77 -14.68
C TRP A 22 -3.32 3.21 -16.03
N LYS A 23 -2.62 4.10 -16.75
CA LYS A 23 -3.07 4.63 -18.04
C LYS A 23 -3.30 3.52 -19.08
N SER A 24 -2.51 2.46 -19.02
CA SER A 24 -2.60 1.32 -19.93
C SER A 24 -3.87 0.48 -19.76
N LEU A 25 -4.62 0.64 -18.66
CA LEU A 25 -5.83 -0.14 -18.41
C LEU A 25 -7.10 0.45 -19.05
N ASP A 26 -7.03 1.68 -19.56
CA ASP A 26 -8.15 2.42 -20.16
C ASP A 26 -9.37 2.45 -19.23
N LEU A 27 -9.15 2.94 -18.00
CA LEU A 27 -10.17 3.02 -16.96
C LEU A 27 -11.09 4.21 -17.21
N ASN A 28 -12.40 4.00 -17.10
CA ASN A 28 -13.42 5.02 -17.40
C ASN A 28 -13.76 5.92 -16.18
N GLY A 29 -12.92 5.91 -15.16
CA GLY A 29 -13.16 6.57 -13.88
C GLY A 29 -11.85 6.94 -13.16
N PRO A 30 -11.93 7.73 -12.09
CA PRO A 30 -10.75 8.22 -11.40
C PRO A 30 -10.05 7.09 -10.63
N VAL A 31 -8.72 7.07 -10.69
CA VAL A 31 -7.88 6.22 -9.84
C VAL A 31 -7.57 6.97 -8.55
N VAL A 32 -8.00 6.43 -7.42
CA VAL A 32 -7.88 7.07 -6.11
C VAL A 32 -7.42 6.07 -5.06
N ASP A 33 -6.66 6.54 -4.07
CA ASP A 33 -6.19 5.73 -2.96
C ASP A 33 -6.34 6.48 -1.63
N LYS A 34 -6.49 5.74 -0.54
CA LYS A 34 -6.52 6.27 0.83
C LYS A 34 -5.45 5.58 1.66
N HIS A 35 -4.63 6.40 2.31
CA HIS A 35 -3.64 5.93 3.27
C HIS A 35 -3.98 6.39 4.69
N SER A 36 -3.70 5.55 5.69
CA SER A 36 -3.82 5.87 7.12
C SER A 36 -2.43 5.87 7.74
N THR A 37 -2.11 6.82 8.61
CA THR A 37 -0.85 6.81 9.37
C THR A 37 -0.81 5.72 10.45
N GLY A 38 -1.94 5.09 10.75
CA GLY A 38 -2.09 4.05 11.77
C GLY A 38 -3.20 4.39 12.77
N GLY A 39 -3.83 3.36 13.33
CA GLY A 39 -4.92 3.51 14.28
C GLY A 39 -5.36 2.18 14.88
N VAL A 40 -5.96 2.22 16.07
CA VAL A 40 -6.51 1.03 16.72
C VAL A 40 -7.93 0.80 16.17
N GLY A 41 -8.17 -0.36 15.57
CA GLY A 41 -9.49 -0.69 15.04
C GLY A 41 -9.89 0.02 13.74
N ASP A 42 -8.96 0.67 13.02
CA ASP A 42 -9.27 1.40 11.77
C ASP A 42 -9.77 0.46 10.66
N VAL A 43 -11.08 0.48 10.39
CA VAL A 43 -11.74 -0.30 9.32
C VAL A 43 -12.09 0.56 8.10
N THR A 44 -11.67 1.82 8.06
CA THR A 44 -12.08 2.76 7.00
C THR A 44 -11.72 2.24 5.61
N SER A 45 -10.51 1.71 5.42
CA SER A 45 -10.07 1.19 4.12
C SER A 45 -10.94 0.03 3.61
N LEU A 46 -11.43 -0.83 4.50
CA LEU A 46 -12.26 -1.99 4.14
C LEU A 46 -13.64 -1.55 3.60
N MET A 47 -14.20 -0.47 4.14
CA MET A 47 -15.50 0.05 3.74
C MET A 47 -15.39 1.03 2.58
N LEU A 48 -14.40 1.92 2.62
CA LEU A 48 -14.24 3.02 1.68
C LEU A 48 -13.90 2.52 0.28
N GLY A 49 -13.05 1.50 0.15
CA GLY A 49 -12.65 0.95 -1.14
C GLY A 49 -13.86 0.49 -1.98
N PRO A 50 -14.70 -0.41 -1.47
CA PRO A 50 -15.93 -0.84 -2.15
C PRO A 50 -16.93 0.29 -2.42
N MET A 51 -17.07 1.26 -1.50
CA MET A 51 -17.96 2.41 -1.70
C MET A 51 -17.51 3.26 -2.91
N VAL A 52 -16.22 3.56 -2.99
CA VAL A 52 -15.65 4.31 -4.12
C VAL A 52 -15.76 3.53 -5.42
N ALA A 53 -15.48 2.22 -5.39
CA ALA A 53 -15.65 1.34 -6.55
C ALA A 53 -17.09 1.33 -7.07
N ALA A 54 -18.07 1.25 -6.17
CA ALA A 54 -19.49 1.31 -6.52
C ALA A 54 -19.90 2.67 -7.14
N CYS A 55 -19.18 3.74 -6.84
CA CYS A 55 -19.35 5.06 -7.45
C CYS A 55 -18.55 5.26 -8.75
N GLY A 56 -17.94 4.20 -9.30
CA GLY A 56 -17.17 4.26 -10.56
C GLY A 56 -15.71 4.69 -10.40
N GLY A 57 -15.18 4.73 -9.18
CA GLY A 57 -13.75 4.94 -8.92
C GLY A 57 -12.95 3.64 -8.96
N TYR A 58 -11.64 3.76 -9.13
CA TYR A 58 -10.70 2.65 -9.12
C TYR A 58 -9.73 2.79 -7.96
N VAL A 59 -9.63 1.76 -7.10
CA VAL A 59 -8.92 1.81 -5.82
C VAL A 59 -7.82 0.74 -5.75
N PRO A 60 -6.64 1.00 -6.36
CA PRO A 60 -5.46 0.14 -6.23
C PRO A 60 -4.69 0.45 -4.94
N MET A 61 -5.21 -0.05 -3.82
CA MET A 61 -4.67 0.25 -2.50
C MET A 61 -3.52 -0.70 -2.15
N ILE A 62 -2.36 -0.11 -1.84
CA ILE A 62 -1.20 -0.84 -1.35
C ILE A 62 -1.08 -0.59 0.14
N SER A 63 -1.37 -1.63 0.93
CA SER A 63 -1.46 -1.54 2.38
C SER A 63 -0.26 -2.21 3.05
N GLY A 64 -0.01 -1.79 4.30
CA GLY A 64 0.99 -2.38 5.18
C GLY A 64 0.35 -3.33 6.20
N ARG A 65 1.21 -4.09 6.88
CA ARG A 65 0.82 -4.81 8.11
C ARG A 65 0.79 -3.86 9.30
N GLY A 66 0.20 -4.33 10.39
CA GLY A 66 0.16 -3.61 11.66
C GLY A 66 1.54 -3.19 12.18
N LEU A 67 1.57 -2.07 12.89
CA LEU A 67 2.75 -1.51 13.54
C LEU A 67 2.54 -1.51 15.06
N GLY A 68 3.40 -2.22 15.79
CA GLY A 68 3.28 -2.35 17.24
C GLY A 68 1.91 -2.89 17.66
N HIS A 69 1.14 -2.11 18.42
CA HIS A 69 -0.20 -2.50 18.91
C HIS A 69 -1.33 -2.19 17.92
N THR A 70 -1.05 -1.54 16.78
CA THR A 70 -2.06 -1.23 15.77
C THR A 70 -2.17 -2.39 14.78
N GLY A 71 -3.38 -2.92 14.56
CA GLY A 71 -3.62 -3.94 13.53
C GLY A 71 -3.73 -3.31 12.14
N GLY A 72 -3.11 -3.93 11.13
CA GLY A 72 -3.14 -3.45 9.75
C GLY A 72 -4.39 -3.86 9.00
N THR A 73 -4.67 -3.21 7.86
CA THR A 73 -5.76 -3.61 6.97
C THR A 73 -5.52 -5.00 6.39
N LEU A 74 -4.27 -5.35 6.08
CA LEU A 74 -3.92 -6.68 5.58
C LEU A 74 -4.21 -7.79 6.57
N ASP A 75 -3.88 -7.58 7.86
CA ASP A 75 -4.07 -8.60 8.89
C ASP A 75 -5.57 -8.94 9.06
N LYS A 76 -6.45 -7.96 8.81
CA LYS A 76 -7.91 -8.16 8.81
C LYS A 76 -8.40 -8.93 7.58
N LEU A 77 -7.80 -8.71 6.41
CA LEU A 77 -8.14 -9.40 5.17
C LEU A 77 -7.65 -10.85 5.18
N GLU A 78 -6.49 -11.13 5.77
CA GLU A 78 -5.97 -12.51 5.93
C GLU A 78 -6.81 -13.38 6.87
N ALA A 79 -7.62 -12.77 7.74
CA ALA A 79 -8.59 -13.51 8.54
C ALA A 79 -9.70 -14.17 7.70
N ILE A 80 -9.86 -13.76 6.43
CA ILE A 80 -10.78 -14.38 5.48
C ILE A 80 -10.08 -15.59 4.86
N PRO A 81 -10.60 -16.83 5.05
CA PRO A 81 -9.98 -18.03 4.51
C PRO A 81 -9.81 -17.97 2.99
N GLY A 82 -8.58 -18.19 2.52
CA GLY A 82 -8.25 -18.21 1.09
C GLY A 82 -8.03 -16.84 0.44
N PHE A 83 -8.06 -15.74 1.20
CA PHE A 83 -7.78 -14.41 0.65
C PHE A 83 -6.30 -14.27 0.28
N ASN A 84 -6.00 -13.98 -0.98
CA ASN A 84 -4.64 -13.74 -1.45
C ASN A 84 -4.27 -12.25 -1.30
N ILE A 85 -3.45 -11.90 -0.32
CA ILE A 85 -2.94 -10.53 -0.11
C ILE A 85 -1.74 -10.15 -1.01
N PHE A 86 -1.16 -11.11 -1.75
CA PHE A 86 -0.04 -10.87 -2.66
C PHE A 86 -0.33 -11.46 -4.07
N PRO A 87 -1.33 -10.93 -4.79
CA PRO A 87 -1.52 -11.29 -6.19
C PRO A 87 -0.34 -10.82 -7.04
N ASP A 88 -0.11 -11.47 -8.17
CA ASP A 88 0.82 -10.95 -9.19
C ASP A 88 0.25 -9.68 -9.88
N ASP A 89 1.10 -8.97 -10.61
CA ASP A 89 0.73 -7.70 -11.26
C ASP A 89 -0.41 -7.88 -12.29
N ALA A 90 -0.47 -9.01 -12.99
CA ALA A 90 -1.52 -9.28 -13.97
C ALA A 90 -2.88 -9.49 -13.29
N ALA A 91 -2.92 -10.30 -12.23
CA ALA A 91 -4.09 -10.53 -11.41
C ALA A 91 -4.54 -9.23 -10.73
N PHE A 92 -3.61 -8.45 -10.19
CA PHE A 92 -3.91 -7.16 -9.57
C PHE A 92 -4.56 -6.19 -10.55
N ARG A 93 -3.98 -6.01 -11.75
CA ARG A 93 -4.55 -5.17 -12.82
C ARG A 93 -5.93 -5.65 -13.26
N LYS A 94 -6.11 -6.96 -13.38
CA LYS A 94 -7.40 -7.57 -13.73
C LYS A 94 -8.47 -7.26 -12.68
N ILE A 95 -8.17 -7.45 -11.39
CA ILE A 95 -9.09 -7.15 -10.30
C ILE A 95 -9.48 -5.67 -10.31
N ILE A 96 -8.51 -4.77 -10.49
CA ILE A 96 -8.81 -3.33 -10.58
C ILE A 96 -9.76 -3.04 -11.74
N LYS A 97 -9.51 -3.61 -12.92
CA LYS A 97 -10.36 -3.37 -14.09
C LYS A 97 -11.77 -3.95 -13.94
N GLU A 98 -11.91 -5.13 -13.35
CA GLU A 98 -13.19 -5.85 -13.26
C GLU A 98 -14.02 -5.46 -12.04
N VAL A 99 -13.38 -5.24 -10.89
CA VAL A 99 -14.03 -5.04 -9.58
C VAL A 99 -13.95 -3.58 -9.11
N GLY A 100 -12.95 -2.82 -9.58
CA GLY A 100 -12.75 -1.42 -9.18
C GLY A 100 -11.99 -1.25 -7.87
N VAL A 101 -11.74 -2.29 -7.08
CA VAL A 101 -10.97 -2.20 -5.83
C VAL A 101 -10.11 -3.44 -5.62
N ALA A 102 -8.87 -3.23 -5.19
CA ALA A 102 -8.01 -4.28 -4.65
C ALA A 102 -7.14 -3.70 -3.53
N ILE A 103 -7.08 -4.42 -2.41
CA ILE A 103 -6.23 -4.08 -1.27
C ILE A 103 -5.18 -5.17 -1.17
N ILE A 104 -3.94 -4.83 -1.49
CA ILE A 104 -2.82 -5.77 -1.57
C ILE A 104 -1.67 -5.35 -0.67
N GLY A 105 -0.79 -6.28 -0.33
CA GLY A 105 0.43 -5.97 0.41
C GLY A 105 1.51 -5.33 -0.46
N GLN A 106 2.41 -4.59 0.20
CA GLN A 106 3.61 -4.05 -0.44
C GLN A 106 4.49 -5.18 -1.00
N THR A 107 4.74 -5.15 -2.31
CA THR A 107 5.72 -6.03 -2.95
C THR A 107 7.14 -5.49 -2.75
N SER A 108 8.14 -6.37 -2.81
CA SER A 108 9.56 -5.99 -2.62
C SER A 108 10.12 -5.08 -3.71
N SER A 109 9.43 -4.98 -4.85
CA SER A 109 9.82 -4.16 -6.00
C SER A 109 9.31 -2.72 -5.91
N LEU A 110 8.30 -2.44 -5.10
CA LEU A 110 7.72 -1.10 -4.96
C LEU A 110 8.50 -0.27 -3.93
N ALA A 111 9.03 0.88 -4.35
CA ALA A 111 9.76 1.82 -3.50
C ALA A 111 10.77 1.16 -2.51
N PRO A 112 11.73 0.35 -2.98
CA PRO A 112 12.65 -0.40 -2.12
C PRO A 112 13.51 0.49 -1.21
N ALA A 113 13.78 1.73 -1.60
CA ALA A 113 14.45 2.70 -0.74
C ALA A 113 13.63 2.99 0.52
N ASP A 114 12.31 3.24 0.38
CA ASP A 114 11.42 3.53 1.51
C ASP A 114 11.43 2.39 2.54
N LYS A 115 11.32 1.14 2.08
CA LYS A 115 11.44 -0.05 2.94
C LYS A 115 12.74 -0.07 3.75
N ARG A 116 13.87 0.27 3.13
CA ARG A 116 15.19 0.30 3.81
C ARG A 116 15.27 1.45 4.82
N PHE A 117 14.75 2.62 4.49
CA PHE A 117 14.69 3.76 5.41
C PHE A 117 13.79 3.43 6.61
N TYR A 118 12.61 2.89 6.36
CA TYR A 118 11.63 2.53 7.39
C TYR A 118 12.17 1.46 8.35
N ALA A 119 12.80 0.41 7.81
CA ALA A 119 13.42 -0.64 8.63
C ALA A 119 14.51 -0.08 9.56
N ARG A 120 15.33 0.87 9.09
CA ARG A 120 16.39 1.48 9.91
C ARG A 120 15.88 2.50 10.92
N ALA A 121 14.74 3.12 10.64
CA ALA A 121 14.12 4.09 11.55
C ALA A 121 13.43 3.41 12.75
N ILE A 122 12.95 2.18 12.56
CA ILE A 122 12.08 1.49 13.55
C ILE A 122 12.78 0.31 14.22
N LEU A 123 13.67 -0.39 13.50
CA LEU A 123 14.42 -1.47 14.12
C LEU A 123 15.54 -0.89 14.99
N PRO A 124 15.73 -1.44 16.19
CA PRO A 124 16.84 -1.03 17.01
C PRO A 124 18.15 -1.39 16.29
N PRO A 125 19.23 -0.61 16.47
CA PRO A 125 20.47 -0.82 15.74
C PRO A 125 20.98 -2.26 15.93
N PRO A 126 21.57 -2.92 14.92
CA PRO A 126 21.95 -4.33 15.00
C PRO A 126 22.87 -4.69 16.19
N TRP A 127 23.58 -3.72 16.76
CA TRP A 127 24.42 -3.85 17.96
C TRP A 127 23.64 -3.92 19.29
N THR A 128 22.32 -3.68 19.30
CA THR A 128 21.49 -3.74 20.52
C THR A 128 20.89 -5.11 20.82
N LEU A 129 21.06 -6.09 19.92
CA LEU A 129 20.65 -7.49 20.12
C LEU A 129 21.73 -8.36 20.79
N PHE A 130 22.91 -7.80 21.09
CA PHE A 130 24.01 -8.45 21.82
C PHE A 130 24.24 -7.82 23.20
N ARG A 131 23.16 -7.70 23.99
CA ARG A 131 23.23 -7.45 25.43
C ARG A 131 22.32 -8.40 26.19
#